data_AF-A0A7G7WZ44-F1
#
_entry.id   AF-A0A7G7WZ44-F1
#
_cell.length_a   1.000
_cell.length_b   1.000
_cell.length_c   1.000
_cell.angle_alpha   90.00
_cell.angle_beta   90.00
_cell.angle_gamma   90.00
#
_symmetry.space_group_name_H-M   'P 1'
#
loop_
_entity.id
_entity.type
_entity.pdbx_description
1 polymer ?
#
loop_
_entity_poly.entity_id
_entity_poly.type
_entity_poly.pdbx_seq_one_letter_code
_entity_poly.pdbx_strand_id
1 'polypeptide(L)'
;MYTPIFLALLVVFSSSSVSSRSLTSSELKLLERFLNENQRTQEQLPVQRQANKLYDNKKSLSEDRDSNLKVLERFWQDDSPKQPLPAANDDKIDIFSDIEEIMGEQNDDRCYDKDKTNCETWANKGRCDLAFTKARMEEICPMSCGKCKAPAAPACSLSEYGCCWNGVNEATGPNQEGCLTCKNYKTTRFCENNKSTCDDLSSEEFMKNYCAETCGYCSAFA
;
A
#
# COMPACT_ATOMS: atom_id res chain seq x y z
N MET A 1 -37.98 12.72 19.71
CA MET A 1 -39.14 11.81 19.83
C MET A 1 -38.74 10.71 20.79
N TYR A 2 -39.17 10.81 22.06
CA TYR A 2 -38.86 9.81 23.08
C TYR A 2 -39.89 8.68 23.02
N THR A 3 -39.40 7.45 22.93
CA THR A 3 -40.17 6.21 22.85
C THR A 3 -40.88 5.88 24.17
N PRO A 4 -42.07 5.24 24.14
CA PRO A 4 -42.98 5.10 25.29
C PRO A 4 -42.54 4.14 26.41
N ILE A 5 -41.31 3.61 26.36
CA ILE A 5 -40.83 2.58 27.30
C ILE A 5 -40.31 3.19 28.61
N PHE A 6 -39.88 4.45 28.62
CA PHE A 6 -39.34 5.09 29.84
C PHE A 6 -40.39 5.52 30.87
N LEU A 7 -41.67 5.60 30.50
CA LEU A 7 -42.76 6.00 31.40
C LEU A 7 -43.30 4.86 32.28
N ALA A 8 -42.98 3.60 31.98
CA ALA A 8 -43.42 2.46 32.77
C ALA A 8 -42.59 2.23 34.06
N LEU A 9 -41.36 2.76 34.13
CA LEU A 9 -40.48 2.54 35.29
C LEU A 9 -40.61 3.60 36.40
N LEU A 10 -41.25 4.75 36.14
CA LEU A 10 -41.45 5.79 37.16
C LEU A 10 -42.74 5.62 37.99
N VAL A 11 -43.65 4.71 37.62
CA VAL A 11 -44.89 4.45 38.40
C VAL A 11 -44.65 3.52 39.59
N VAL A 12 -43.48 2.87 39.70
CA VAL A 12 -43.20 1.90 40.78
C VAL A 12 -42.66 2.57 42.07
N PHE A 13 -42.30 3.85 42.06
CA PHE A 13 -41.60 4.51 43.19
C PHE A 13 -42.42 5.54 44.00
N SER A 14 -43.75 5.50 43.98
CA SER A 14 -44.57 6.45 44.79
C SER A 14 -45.55 5.81 45.77
N SER A 15 -45.46 4.52 46.06
CA SER A 15 -46.30 3.89 47.09
C SER A 15 -45.47 3.09 48.09
N SER A 16 -45.44 3.61 49.31
CA SER A 16 -44.79 3.07 50.50
C SER A 16 -45.29 1.65 50.81
N SER A 17 -44.54 0.63 50.41
CA SER A 17 -44.42 -0.69 51.07
C SER A 17 -43.64 -1.65 50.17
N VAL A 18 -42.30 -1.57 50.23
CA VAL A 18 -41.43 -2.55 49.57
C VAL A 18 -41.51 -3.85 50.35
N SER A 19 -42.36 -4.76 49.89
CA SER A 19 -42.32 -6.16 50.30
C SER A 19 -41.17 -6.85 49.55
N SER A 20 -40.17 -7.30 50.31
CA SER A 20 -38.99 -8.02 49.84
C SER A 20 -39.40 -9.39 49.25
N ARG A 21 -39.88 -9.41 48.01
CA ARG A 21 -40.07 -10.67 47.29
C ARG A 21 -38.75 -11.10 46.66
N SER A 22 -38.35 -12.31 46.98
CA SER A 22 -37.24 -13.01 46.33
C SER A 22 -37.55 -13.23 44.85
N LEU A 23 -36.65 -12.78 43.99
CA LEU A 23 -36.73 -12.98 42.54
C LEU A 23 -36.70 -14.48 42.22
N THR A 24 -37.55 -14.89 41.28
CA THR A 24 -37.58 -16.27 40.79
C THR A 24 -36.36 -16.55 39.90
N SER A 25 -35.97 -17.83 39.79
CA SER A 25 -34.84 -18.24 38.94
C SER A 25 -35.01 -17.82 37.46
N SER A 26 -36.26 -17.74 36.99
CA SER A 26 -36.60 -17.22 35.66
C SER A 26 -36.33 -15.73 35.49
N GLU A 27 -36.61 -14.92 36.50
CA GLU A 27 -36.38 -13.46 36.47
C GLU A 27 -34.89 -13.14 36.55
N LEU A 28 -34.12 -13.89 37.34
CA LEU A 28 -32.66 -13.78 37.39
C LEU A 28 -32.01 -14.06 36.02
N LYS A 29 -32.46 -15.10 35.31
CA LYS A 29 -31.98 -15.41 33.95
C LYS A 29 -32.35 -14.35 32.91
N LEU A 30 -33.46 -13.64 33.11
CA LEU A 30 -33.86 -12.55 32.23
C LEU A 30 -32.99 -11.32 32.48
N LEU A 31 -32.71 -11.02 33.75
CA LEU A 31 -31.84 -9.92 34.15
C LEU A 31 -30.41 -10.13 33.66
N GLU A 32 -29.89 -11.35 33.75
CA GLU A 32 -28.55 -11.71 33.31
C GLU A 32 -28.38 -11.60 31.79
N ARG A 33 -29.41 -11.94 31.00
CA ARG A 33 -29.41 -11.69 29.56
C ARG A 33 -29.41 -10.19 29.25
N PHE A 34 -30.21 -9.41 29.97
CA PHE A 34 -30.31 -7.97 29.75
C PHE A 34 -29.00 -7.23 30.10
N LEU A 35 -28.30 -7.67 31.16
CA LEU A 35 -27.00 -7.15 31.53
C LEU A 35 -25.91 -7.52 30.49
N ASN A 36 -25.89 -8.77 30.00
CA ASN A 36 -24.95 -9.19 28.96
C ASN A 36 -25.17 -8.48 27.61
N GLU A 37 -26.41 -8.18 27.26
CA GLU A 37 -26.75 -7.49 26.02
C GLU A 37 -26.32 -6.02 26.05
N ASN A 38 -26.47 -5.34 27.20
CA ASN A 38 -25.95 -3.98 27.40
C ASN A 38 -24.42 -3.90 27.43
N GLN A 39 -23.74 -4.97 27.87
CA GLN A 39 -22.28 -5.00 27.94
C GLN A 39 -21.65 -5.10 26.53
N ARG A 40 -22.28 -5.82 25.59
CA ARG A 40 -21.86 -5.87 24.18
C ARG A 40 -21.96 -4.50 23.48
N THR A 41 -22.95 -3.68 23.83
CA THR A 41 -23.13 -2.35 23.23
C THR A 41 -22.07 -1.36 23.71
N GLN A 42 -21.51 -1.53 24.92
CA GLN A 42 -20.43 -0.68 25.42
C GLN A 42 -19.05 -0.98 24.79
N GLU A 43 -18.80 -2.22 24.33
CA GLU A 43 -17.57 -2.59 23.62
C GLU A 43 -17.49 -2.07 22.16
N GLN A 44 -18.58 -1.54 21.60
CA GLN A 44 -18.58 -0.92 20.26
C GLN A 44 -18.18 0.58 20.25
N LEU A 45 -18.14 1.25 21.40
CA LEU A 45 -17.70 2.64 21.51
C LEU A 45 -16.23 2.92 21.09
N PRO A 46 -15.22 2.08 21.39
CA PRO A 46 -13.84 2.36 20.98
C PRO A 46 -13.64 2.27 19.46
N VAL A 47 -14.36 1.39 18.77
CA VAL A 47 -14.32 1.27 17.30
C VAL A 47 -14.96 2.50 16.63
N GLN A 48 -16.08 2.98 17.15
CA GLN A 48 -16.73 4.19 16.64
C GLN A 48 -15.86 5.44 16.81
N ARG A 49 -15.15 5.56 17.95
CA ARG A 49 -14.19 6.67 18.17
C ARG A 49 -13.00 6.63 17.22
N GLN A 50 -12.50 5.44 16.88
CA GLN A 50 -11.43 5.29 15.90
C GLN A 50 -11.90 5.62 14.47
N ALA A 51 -13.11 5.22 14.09
CA ALA A 51 -13.70 5.57 12.79
C ALA A 51 -13.91 7.08 12.64
N ASN A 52 -14.39 7.78 13.68
CA ASN A 52 -14.55 9.23 13.65
C ASN A 52 -13.20 9.96 13.54
N LYS A 53 -12.16 9.49 14.25
CA LYS A 53 -10.80 10.05 14.11
C LYS A 53 -10.22 9.87 12.70
N LEU A 54 -10.47 8.74 12.06
CA LEU A 54 -10.05 8.50 10.67
C LEU A 54 -10.82 9.40 9.69
N TYR A 55 -12.12 9.63 9.93
CA TYR A 55 -12.94 10.53 9.14
C TYR A 55 -12.48 11.99 9.25
N ASP A 56 -12.20 12.46 10.47
CA ASP A 56 -11.73 13.84 10.72
C ASP A 56 -10.34 14.09 10.10
N ASN A 57 -9.42 13.11 10.19
CA ASN A 57 -8.11 13.20 9.54
C ASN A 57 -8.21 13.21 8.00
N LYS A 58 -9.15 12.46 7.43
CA LYS A 58 -9.37 12.45 5.97
C LYS A 58 -9.94 13.79 5.49
N LYS A 59 -10.78 14.43 6.31
CA LYS A 59 -11.32 15.76 6.03
C LYS A 59 -10.22 16.84 6.06
N SER A 60 -9.35 16.84 7.07
CA SER A 60 -8.24 17.80 7.13
C SER A 60 -7.27 17.67 5.95
N LEU A 61 -6.95 16.43 5.54
CA LEU A 61 -6.11 16.16 4.35
C LEU A 61 -6.75 16.67 3.04
N SER A 62 -8.09 16.66 2.95
CA SER A 62 -8.80 17.19 1.77
C SER A 62 -8.80 18.72 1.71
N GLU A 63 -8.85 19.39 2.87
CA GLU A 63 -8.81 20.86 2.98
C GLU A 63 -7.41 21.43 2.69
N ASP A 64 -6.36 20.70 3.07
CA ASP A 64 -4.97 21.04 2.72
C ASP A 64 -4.69 20.88 1.23
N ARG A 65 -5.28 19.86 0.59
CA ARG A 65 -5.18 19.66 -0.87
C ARG A 65 -5.82 20.80 -1.65
N ASP A 66 -6.97 21.28 -1.21
CA ASP A 66 -7.71 22.37 -1.86
C ASP A 66 -6.99 23.73 -1.70
N SER A 67 -6.28 23.91 -0.57
CA SER A 67 -5.45 25.09 -0.32
C SER A 67 -4.20 25.11 -1.23
N ASN A 68 -3.54 23.97 -1.41
CA ASN A 68 -2.38 23.85 -2.31
C ASN A 68 -2.76 24.01 -3.79
N LEU A 69 -3.95 23.54 -4.20
CA LEU A 69 -4.44 23.71 -5.56
C LEU A 69 -4.69 25.20 -5.90
N LYS A 70 -5.22 25.97 -4.94
CA LYS A 70 -5.41 27.43 -5.08
C LYS A 70 -4.09 28.22 -5.12
N VAL A 71 -3.02 27.71 -4.51
CA VAL A 71 -1.68 28.31 -4.62
C VAL A 71 -1.10 28.08 -6.01
N LEU A 72 -1.27 26.89 -6.57
CA LEU A 72 -0.85 26.59 -7.95
C LEU A 72 -1.62 27.43 -8.96
N GLU A 73 -2.95 27.55 -8.85
CA GLU A 73 -3.76 28.36 -9.78
C GLU A 73 -3.35 29.84 -9.81
N ARG A 74 -2.88 30.42 -8.70
CA ARG A 74 -2.33 31.79 -8.69
C ARG A 74 -0.98 31.90 -9.42
N PHE A 75 -0.20 30.83 -9.43
CA PHE A 75 1.09 30.77 -10.12
C PHE A 75 0.93 30.76 -11.65
N TRP A 76 -0.21 30.29 -12.15
CA TRP A 76 -0.52 30.22 -13.58
C TRP A 76 -1.24 31.46 -14.14
N GLN A 77 -1.61 32.43 -13.30
CA GLN A 77 -2.28 33.67 -13.70
C GLN A 77 -1.32 34.86 -13.91
N ASP A 78 0.00 34.63 -13.84
CA ASP A 78 0.98 35.69 -14.09
C ASP A 78 1.22 35.82 -15.61
N ASP A 79 0.71 36.90 -16.19
CA ASP A 79 0.85 37.32 -17.59
C ASP A 79 2.29 37.77 -17.92
N SER A 80 3.27 36.90 -17.67
CA SER A 80 4.63 37.10 -18.15
C SER A 80 4.71 36.84 -19.66
N PRO A 81 5.34 37.73 -20.45
CA PRO A 81 5.35 37.64 -21.91
C PRO A 81 6.11 36.40 -22.39
N LYS A 82 5.37 35.47 -23.00
CA LYS A 82 5.92 34.31 -23.71
C LYS A 82 6.72 34.82 -24.90
N GLN A 83 8.02 34.57 -24.92
CA GLN A 83 8.81 34.73 -26.13
C GLN A 83 8.25 33.80 -27.23
N PRO A 84 8.21 34.23 -28.50
CA PRO A 84 7.67 33.40 -29.58
C PRO A 84 8.53 32.15 -29.76
N LEU A 85 7.93 30.98 -29.56
CA LEU A 85 8.50 29.72 -30.00
C LEU A 85 8.52 29.70 -31.54
N PRO A 86 9.58 29.17 -32.18
CA PRO A 86 9.64 29.05 -33.63
C PRO A 86 8.51 28.16 -34.13
N ALA A 87 7.91 28.57 -35.26
CA ALA A 87 6.79 27.90 -35.90
C ALA A 87 7.09 26.41 -36.15
N ALA A 88 6.28 25.54 -35.56
CA ALA A 88 6.30 24.12 -35.83
C ALA A 88 5.58 23.85 -37.17
N ASN A 89 6.16 22.95 -37.96
CA ASN A 89 5.59 22.46 -39.22
C ASN A 89 4.26 21.73 -38.95
N ASP A 90 3.25 22.02 -39.78
CA ASP A 90 1.88 21.47 -39.71
C ASP A 90 1.76 20.02 -40.22
N ASP A 91 2.69 19.14 -39.83
CA ASP A 91 2.43 17.72 -39.91
C ASP A 91 1.64 17.33 -38.67
N LYS A 92 0.35 17.09 -38.89
CA LYS A 92 -0.65 16.68 -37.90
C LYS A 92 -0.33 15.28 -37.37
N ILE A 93 0.70 15.19 -36.54
CA ILE A 93 0.97 14.06 -35.67
C ILE A 93 -0.13 14.08 -34.62
N ASP A 94 -0.93 13.02 -34.59
CA ASP A 94 -1.99 12.84 -33.60
C ASP A 94 -1.34 12.43 -32.26
N ILE A 95 -0.70 13.42 -31.62
CA ILE A 95 0.06 13.26 -30.38
C ILE A 95 -0.82 12.66 -29.25
N PHE A 96 -2.15 12.71 -29.37
CA PHE A 96 -3.05 12.21 -28.34
C PHE A 96 -3.22 10.68 -28.33
N SER A 97 -3.12 10.00 -29.49
CA SER A 97 -3.17 8.53 -29.54
C SER A 97 -1.81 7.89 -29.20
N ASP A 98 -0.71 8.57 -29.56
CA ASP A 98 0.64 8.12 -29.21
C ASP A 98 0.98 8.38 -27.73
N ILE A 99 0.40 9.40 -27.08
CA ILE A 99 0.63 9.65 -25.64
C ILE A 99 -0.06 8.62 -24.74
N GLU A 100 -1.21 8.04 -25.12
CA GLU A 100 -1.82 6.93 -24.36
C GLU A 100 -0.98 5.64 -24.43
N GLU A 101 -0.16 5.48 -25.48
CA GLU A 101 0.82 4.39 -25.61
C GLU A 101 2.13 4.69 -24.86
N ILE A 102 2.54 5.97 -24.78
CA ILE A 102 3.75 6.42 -24.06
C ILE A 102 3.50 6.55 -22.54
N MET A 103 2.26 6.82 -22.12
CA MET A 103 1.83 6.82 -20.72
C MET A 103 1.06 5.54 -20.37
N GLY A 104 1.47 4.41 -20.96
CA GLY A 104 1.07 3.09 -20.49
C GLY A 104 1.06 3.09 -18.97
N GLU A 105 -0.11 2.76 -18.43
CA GLU A 105 -0.43 2.82 -17.01
C GLU A 105 0.83 2.52 -16.17
N GLN A 106 1.29 3.50 -15.39
CA GLN A 106 2.18 3.21 -14.27
C GLN A 106 1.36 2.50 -13.17
N ASN A 107 0.76 1.36 -13.51
CA ASN A 107 0.70 0.27 -12.57
C ASN A 107 2.13 -0.27 -12.51
N ASP A 108 2.72 -0.27 -11.33
CA ASP A 108 3.90 -1.08 -11.02
C ASP A 108 3.47 -2.56 -11.08
N ASP A 109 3.12 -3.04 -12.29
CA ASP A 109 2.71 -4.39 -12.68
C ASP A 109 3.95 -5.27 -12.82
N ARG A 110 4.94 -5.09 -11.93
CA ARG A 110 6.01 -6.06 -11.80
C ARG A 110 5.36 -7.35 -11.31
N CYS A 111 5.30 -8.34 -12.19
CA CYS A 111 4.82 -9.66 -11.88
C CYS A 111 5.83 -10.38 -10.99
N TYR A 112 5.54 -10.49 -9.70
CA TYR A 112 6.34 -11.26 -8.77
C TYR A 112 5.45 -12.02 -7.80
N ASP A 113 6.01 -13.11 -7.26
CA ASP A 113 5.41 -13.82 -6.16
C ASP A 113 5.61 -13.03 -4.86
N LYS A 114 4.51 -12.79 -4.14
CA LYS A 114 4.55 -12.15 -2.81
C LYS A 114 5.18 -13.07 -1.77
N ASP A 115 5.02 -14.39 -1.91
CA ASP A 115 5.71 -15.39 -1.09
C ASP A 115 6.94 -15.94 -1.83
N LYS A 116 8.11 -15.39 -1.51
CA LYS A 116 9.40 -15.79 -2.12
C LYS A 116 9.85 -17.22 -1.75
N THR A 117 9.24 -17.85 -0.74
CA THR A 117 9.72 -19.14 -0.20
C THR A 117 8.91 -20.30 -0.74
N ASN A 118 7.59 -20.16 -0.81
CA ASN A 118 6.69 -21.29 -1.01
C ASN A 118 6.02 -21.35 -2.38
N CYS A 119 5.97 -20.24 -3.14
CA CYS A 119 5.19 -20.17 -4.36
C CYS A 119 5.58 -21.23 -5.41
N GLU A 120 6.88 -21.42 -5.64
CA GLU A 120 7.38 -22.46 -6.55
C GLU A 120 6.95 -23.87 -6.10
N THR A 121 7.12 -24.17 -4.81
CA THR A 121 6.74 -25.48 -4.23
C THR A 121 5.23 -25.73 -4.34
N TRP A 122 4.41 -24.70 -4.14
CA TRP A 122 2.97 -24.81 -4.26
C TRP A 122 2.52 -24.96 -5.71
N ALA A 123 3.13 -24.23 -6.64
CA ALA A 123 2.87 -24.37 -8.06
C ALA A 123 3.20 -25.77 -8.57
N ASN A 124 4.39 -26.30 -8.22
CA ASN A 124 4.81 -27.66 -8.57
C ASN A 124 3.91 -28.76 -7.98
N LYS A 125 3.20 -28.47 -6.88
CA LYS A 125 2.19 -29.36 -6.28
C LYS A 125 0.79 -29.21 -6.90
N GLY A 126 0.64 -28.41 -7.96
CA GLY A 126 -0.63 -28.19 -8.64
C GLY A 126 -1.61 -27.30 -7.89
N ARG A 127 -1.16 -26.51 -6.90
CA ARG A 127 -2.07 -25.65 -6.10
C ARG A 127 -2.67 -24.50 -6.88
N CYS A 128 -2.08 -24.14 -8.01
CA CYS A 128 -2.59 -23.08 -8.89
C CYS A 128 -4.00 -23.39 -9.42
N ASP A 129 -4.36 -24.67 -9.56
CA ASP A 129 -5.59 -25.09 -10.24
C ASP A 129 -6.65 -25.69 -9.32
N LEU A 130 -6.33 -25.94 -8.04
CA LEU A 130 -7.31 -26.45 -7.08
C LEU A 130 -8.34 -25.36 -6.76
N ALA A 131 -9.63 -25.69 -6.87
CA ALA A 131 -10.73 -24.74 -6.70
C ALA A 131 -10.66 -23.91 -5.39
N PHE A 132 -10.16 -24.50 -4.30
CA PHE A 132 -10.08 -23.85 -2.99
C PHE A 132 -8.80 -23.03 -2.78
N THR A 133 -7.73 -23.23 -3.57
CA THR A 133 -6.50 -22.42 -3.49
C THR A 133 -6.31 -21.47 -4.65
N LYS A 134 -7.00 -21.67 -5.77
CA LYS A 134 -6.82 -20.90 -7.02
C LYS A 134 -6.77 -19.39 -6.78
N ALA A 135 -7.80 -18.81 -6.15
CA ALA A 135 -7.85 -17.36 -5.91
C ALA A 135 -6.66 -16.86 -5.05
N ARG A 136 -6.31 -17.60 -4.00
CA ARG A 136 -5.17 -17.26 -3.13
C ARG A 136 -3.84 -17.37 -3.89
N MET A 137 -3.69 -18.38 -4.74
CA MET A 137 -2.50 -18.58 -5.55
C MET A 137 -2.37 -17.50 -6.62
N GLU A 138 -3.48 -17.05 -7.22
CA GLU A 138 -3.50 -15.92 -8.14
C GLU A 138 -3.10 -14.59 -7.46
N GLU A 139 -3.43 -14.42 -6.18
CA GLU A 139 -3.07 -13.21 -5.43
C GLU A 139 -1.64 -13.20 -4.90
N ILE A 140 -1.16 -14.34 -4.40
CA ILE A 140 0.13 -14.46 -3.68
C ILE A 140 1.24 -14.94 -4.60
N CYS A 141 0.92 -15.81 -5.57
CA CYS A 141 1.88 -16.47 -6.44
C CYS A 141 1.55 -16.28 -7.94
N PRO A 142 1.26 -15.04 -8.40
CA PRO A 142 0.81 -14.83 -9.77
C PRO A 142 1.89 -15.20 -10.79
N MET A 143 3.17 -15.07 -10.46
CA MET A 143 4.27 -15.43 -11.36
C MET A 143 4.44 -16.95 -11.41
N SER A 144 4.60 -17.62 -10.26
CA SER A 144 4.74 -19.08 -10.21
C SER A 144 3.54 -19.82 -10.80
N CYS A 145 2.34 -19.25 -10.72
CA CYS A 145 1.13 -19.81 -11.32
C CYS A 145 0.85 -19.36 -12.76
N GLY A 146 1.78 -18.65 -13.42
CA GLY A 146 1.67 -18.25 -14.81
C GLY A 146 0.51 -17.29 -15.09
N LYS A 147 0.10 -16.50 -14.10
CA LYS A 147 -0.99 -15.52 -14.18
C LYS A 147 -0.53 -14.18 -14.73
N CYS A 148 0.77 -13.90 -14.63
CA CYS A 148 1.43 -12.78 -15.25
C CYS A 148 2.80 -13.20 -15.78
N LYS A 149 3.41 -12.32 -16.59
CA LYS A 149 4.76 -12.53 -17.14
C LYS A 149 5.77 -11.82 -16.27
N ALA A 150 6.86 -12.51 -15.92
CA ALA A 150 7.99 -11.88 -15.24
C ALA A 150 8.43 -10.60 -15.98
N PRO A 151 8.93 -9.58 -15.27
CA PRO A 151 9.45 -8.37 -15.89
C PRO A 151 10.48 -8.72 -16.96
N ALA A 152 10.44 -7.99 -18.08
CA ALA A 152 11.48 -8.11 -19.08
C ALA A 152 12.83 -7.81 -18.42
N ALA A 153 13.85 -8.60 -18.77
CA ALA A 153 15.20 -8.33 -18.32
C ALA A 153 15.62 -6.91 -18.76
N PRO A 154 16.41 -6.18 -17.95
CA PRO A 154 16.84 -4.82 -18.30
C PRO A 154 17.62 -4.85 -19.63
N ALA A 155 17.55 -3.78 -20.42
CA ALA A 155 18.21 -3.72 -21.73
C ALA A 155 19.71 -4.03 -21.66
N CYS A 156 20.39 -3.59 -20.59
CA CYS A 156 21.79 -3.89 -20.34
C CYS A 156 22.10 -5.38 -20.16
N SER A 157 21.12 -6.25 -19.89
CA SER A 157 21.36 -7.69 -19.79
C SER A 157 21.70 -8.35 -21.13
N LEU A 158 21.39 -7.67 -22.24
CA LEU A 158 21.68 -8.10 -23.60
C LEU A 158 22.96 -7.48 -24.17
N SER A 159 23.61 -6.58 -23.43
CA SER A 159 24.87 -5.98 -23.87
C SER A 159 26.03 -6.97 -23.76
N GLU A 160 27.15 -6.65 -24.39
CA GLU A 160 28.35 -7.49 -24.39
C GLU A 160 28.89 -7.76 -22.97
N TYR A 161 28.84 -6.75 -22.10
CA TYR A 161 29.39 -6.82 -20.74
C TYR A 161 28.32 -6.92 -19.65
N GLY A 162 27.05 -6.94 -20.03
CA GLY A 162 25.91 -7.00 -19.12
C GLY A 162 25.63 -5.68 -18.39
N CYS A 163 24.85 -5.81 -17.32
CA CYS A 163 24.52 -4.69 -16.45
C CYS A 163 25.60 -4.45 -15.39
N CYS A 164 25.73 -3.19 -14.99
CA CYS A 164 26.38 -2.81 -13.76
C CYS A 164 25.74 -3.51 -12.55
N TRP A 165 26.45 -3.53 -11.42
CA TRP A 165 26.01 -4.15 -10.16
C TRP A 165 24.63 -3.67 -9.67
N ASN A 166 24.20 -2.48 -10.09
CA ASN A 166 22.87 -1.95 -9.77
C ASN A 166 21.75 -2.49 -10.67
N GLY A 167 22.08 -3.19 -11.76
CA GLY A 167 21.13 -3.78 -12.71
C GLY A 167 20.47 -2.78 -13.67
N VAL A 168 20.92 -1.52 -13.69
CA VAL A 168 20.28 -0.44 -14.46
C VAL A 168 21.14 0.02 -15.63
N ASN A 169 22.41 0.31 -15.35
CA ASN A 169 23.33 0.84 -16.36
C ASN A 169 24.05 -0.30 -17.06
N GLU A 170 24.36 -0.13 -18.34
CA GLU A 170 25.24 -1.03 -19.08
C GLU A 170 26.70 -0.83 -18.65
N ALA A 171 27.42 -1.94 -18.45
CA ALA A 171 28.86 -1.89 -18.28
C ALA A 171 29.52 -1.59 -19.63
N THR A 172 30.47 -0.65 -19.67
CA THR A 172 31.15 -0.26 -20.90
C THR A 172 32.33 -1.17 -21.25
N GLY A 173 32.67 -2.09 -20.34
CA GLY A 173 33.79 -3.01 -20.49
C GLY A 173 33.76 -4.15 -19.46
N PRO A 174 34.72 -5.08 -19.54
CA PRO A 174 34.82 -6.20 -18.62
C PRO A 174 35.05 -5.73 -17.17
N ASN A 175 34.72 -6.58 -16.19
CA ASN A 175 34.90 -6.29 -14.76
C ASN A 175 34.22 -4.99 -14.29
N GLN A 176 32.99 -4.71 -14.77
CA GLN A 176 32.22 -3.53 -14.37
C GLN A 176 32.87 -2.21 -14.80
N GLU A 177 33.66 -2.19 -15.87
CA GLU A 177 34.23 -0.96 -16.39
C GLU A 177 33.11 0.00 -16.84
N GLY A 178 33.29 1.29 -16.55
CA GLY A 178 32.27 2.32 -16.77
C GLY A 178 31.15 2.35 -15.73
N CYS A 179 31.08 1.37 -14.82
CA CYS A 179 30.11 1.36 -13.74
C CYS A 179 30.50 2.31 -12.59
N LEU A 180 29.49 2.78 -11.87
CA LEU A 180 29.69 3.54 -10.63
C LEU A 180 30.41 2.67 -9.58
N THR A 181 31.19 3.28 -8.71
CA THR A 181 31.81 2.56 -7.60
C THR A 181 30.73 1.96 -6.70
N CYS A 182 30.77 0.65 -6.48
CA CYS A 182 29.85 -0.01 -5.56
C CYS A 182 30.26 0.32 -4.12
N LYS A 183 29.46 1.15 -3.45
CA LYS A 183 29.67 1.52 -2.05
C LYS A 183 28.39 2.00 -1.38
N ASN A 184 28.42 2.08 -0.06
CA ASN A 184 27.40 2.82 0.69
C ASN A 184 27.57 4.34 0.47
N TYR A 185 26.52 5.01 0.01
CA TYR A 185 26.44 6.47 -0.09
C TYR A 185 25.71 7.12 1.08
N LYS A 186 25.02 6.32 1.90
CA LYS A 186 24.51 6.73 3.22
C LYS A 186 25.44 6.29 4.33
N THR A 187 25.21 6.83 5.51
CA THR A 187 26.01 6.49 6.69
C THR A 187 25.86 5.01 7.03
N THR A 188 26.91 4.39 7.56
CA THR A 188 26.88 2.98 8.01
C THR A 188 25.69 2.72 8.92
N ARG A 189 25.42 3.63 9.89
CA ARG A 189 24.27 3.51 10.79
C ARG A 189 22.93 3.46 10.04
N PHE A 190 22.77 4.29 9.00
CA PHE A 190 21.54 4.29 8.22
C PHE A 190 21.38 2.96 7.47
N CYS A 191 22.42 2.50 6.78
CA CYS A 191 22.34 1.26 6.01
C CYS A 191 22.13 0.03 6.89
N GLU A 192 22.85 -0.09 8.01
CA GLU A 192 22.67 -1.21 8.96
C GLU A 192 21.28 -1.21 9.59
N ASN A 193 20.74 -0.03 9.95
CA ASN A 193 19.39 0.08 10.51
C ASN A 193 18.29 -0.33 9.52
N ASN A 194 18.53 -0.17 8.22
CA ASN A 194 17.58 -0.50 7.16
C ASN A 194 17.95 -1.79 6.41
N LYS A 195 18.87 -2.60 6.93
CA LYS A 195 19.36 -3.80 6.24
C LYS A 195 18.24 -4.81 5.92
N SER A 196 17.18 -4.84 6.73
CA SER A 196 16.03 -5.71 6.49
C SER A 196 15.23 -5.35 5.24
N THR A 197 15.36 -4.14 4.71
CA THR A 197 14.60 -3.67 3.54
C THR A 197 15.36 -3.82 2.23
N CYS A 198 16.56 -4.42 2.24
CA CYS A 198 17.31 -4.69 1.02
C CYS A 198 16.43 -5.47 0.02
N ASP A 199 15.74 -6.52 0.48
CA ASP A 199 14.91 -7.36 -0.39
C ASP A 199 13.45 -6.87 -0.53
N ASP A 200 13.12 -5.72 0.03
CA ASP A 200 11.78 -5.12 -0.08
C ASP A 200 11.67 -4.38 -1.40
N LEU A 201 10.74 -4.81 -2.26
CA LEU A 201 10.54 -4.25 -3.60
C LEU A 201 10.22 -2.76 -3.61
N SER A 202 9.64 -2.25 -2.52
CA SER A 202 9.35 -0.81 -2.38
C SER A 202 10.60 0.03 -2.11
N SER A 203 11.64 -0.58 -1.54
CA SER A 203 12.86 0.08 -1.11
C SER A 203 14.09 -0.39 -1.89
N GLU A 204 13.95 -1.42 -2.73
CA GLU A 204 15.04 -2.12 -3.40
C GLU A 204 15.91 -1.17 -4.20
N GLU A 205 15.31 -0.32 -5.05
CA GLU A 205 16.04 0.64 -5.87
C GLU A 205 16.83 1.65 -5.03
N PHE A 206 16.19 2.16 -3.96
CA PHE A 206 16.84 3.06 -3.03
C PHE A 206 18.01 2.36 -2.32
N MET A 207 17.79 1.17 -1.79
CA MET A 207 18.82 0.41 -1.08
C MET A 207 19.97 0.02 -2.02
N LYS A 208 19.68 -0.30 -3.29
CA LYS A 208 20.68 -0.51 -4.35
C LYS A 208 21.55 0.72 -4.55
N ASN A 209 20.95 1.89 -4.71
CA ASN A 209 21.72 3.10 -5.02
C ASN A 209 22.46 3.71 -3.81
N TYR A 210 22.02 3.42 -2.58
CA TYR A 210 22.53 4.12 -1.40
C TYR A 210 23.22 3.24 -0.36
N CYS A 211 22.93 1.94 -0.34
CA CYS A 211 23.41 0.99 0.67
C CYS A 211 23.94 -0.31 0.03
N ALA A 212 24.58 -0.19 -1.13
CA ALA A 212 24.94 -1.30 -1.99
C ALA A 212 25.82 -2.36 -1.31
N GLU A 213 26.80 -1.93 -0.52
CA GLU A 213 27.70 -2.84 0.20
C GLU A 213 26.99 -3.54 1.35
N THR A 214 26.24 -2.79 2.17
CA THR A 214 25.52 -3.37 3.32
C THR A 214 24.48 -4.40 2.87
N CYS A 215 23.82 -4.15 1.74
CA CYS A 215 22.88 -5.07 1.14
C CYS A 215 23.53 -6.19 0.31
N GLY A 216 24.85 -6.16 0.09
CA GLY A 216 25.57 -7.20 -0.63
C GLY A 216 25.41 -7.17 -2.15
N TYR A 217 24.86 -6.10 -2.74
CA TYR A 217 24.66 -6.00 -4.20
C TYR A 217 25.97 -5.94 -4.98
N CYS A 218 27.07 -5.57 -4.33
CA CYS A 218 28.38 -5.51 -4.94
C CYS A 218 28.97 -6.89 -5.30
N SER A 219 28.38 -7.99 -4.85
CA SER A 219 29.00 -9.33 -4.90
C SER A 219 28.70 -10.14 -6.16
N ALA A 220 27.91 -9.62 -7.10
CA ALA A 220 27.51 -10.37 -8.30
C ALA A 220 28.65 -10.70 -9.28
N PHE A 221 29.88 -10.21 -9.07
CA PHE A 221 30.97 -10.32 -10.05
C PHE A 221 32.38 -10.48 -9.43
N ALA A 222 32.49 -11.02 -8.21
CA ALA A 222 33.77 -11.28 -7.54
C ALA A 222 34.37 -12.66 -7.88
#